data_AF-A0A9D7N8F7-F1
#
_entry.id   AF-A0A9D7N8F7-F1
#
_cell.length_a   1.000
_cell.length_b   1.000
_cell.length_c   1.000
_cell.angle_alpha   90.00
_cell.angle_beta   90.00
_cell.angle_gamma   90.00
#
_symmetry.space_group_name_H-M   'P 1'
#
loop_
_entity.id
_entity.type
_entity.pdbx_description
1 polymer ?
#
loop_
_entity_poly.entity_id
_entity_poly.type
_entity_poly.pdbx_seq_one_letter_code
_entity_poly.pdbx_strand_id
1 'polypeptide(L)'
;MVVTERSRALPALFEYIALTEVPPLLPQPHGRPIHKATVIRWATTGCSGVRLRTVCLGRIRCTTQAWLTEFGEQVEAAHLQRQLEERGRGG
;
A
#
# COMPACT_ATOMS: atom_id res chain seq x y z
N MET A 1 18.39 10.46 -41.48
CA MET A 1 18.98 9.13 -41.17
C MET A 1 18.61 8.81 -39.73
N VAL A 2 17.85 7.74 -39.54
CA VAL A 2 17.17 7.37 -38.28
C VAL A 2 18.13 6.56 -37.42
N VAL A 3 18.30 6.89 -36.14
CA VAL A 3 18.15 5.90 -35.07
C VAL A 3 17.77 6.60 -33.76
N THR A 4 16.49 6.46 -33.44
CA THR A 4 15.90 6.72 -32.13
C THR A 4 16.36 5.60 -31.20
N GLU A 5 17.31 5.88 -30.31
CA GLU A 5 17.64 4.96 -29.23
C GLU A 5 16.61 5.10 -28.11
N ARG A 6 15.40 4.57 -28.34
CA ARG A 6 14.48 4.23 -27.25
C ARG A 6 14.89 2.85 -26.73
N SER A 7 15.96 2.83 -25.95
CA SER A 7 16.23 1.74 -25.02
C SER A 7 15.20 1.81 -23.90
N ARG A 8 13.93 1.51 -24.22
CA ARG A 8 12.88 1.31 -23.23
C ARG A 8 13.14 -0.07 -22.66
N ALA A 9 13.92 -0.14 -21.58
CA ALA A 9 13.91 -1.30 -20.71
C ALA A 9 12.45 -1.70 -20.54
N LEU A 10 12.10 -2.93 -20.92
CA LEU A 10 10.76 -3.45 -20.63
C LEU A 10 10.63 -3.30 -19.11
N PRO A 11 9.65 -2.52 -18.58
CA PRO A 11 9.46 -2.43 -17.15
C PRO A 11 9.36 -3.88 -16.65
N ALA A 12 10.17 -4.21 -15.64
CA ALA A 12 10.26 -5.56 -15.09
C ALA A 12 8.85 -6.14 -14.99
N LEU A 13 8.59 -7.27 -15.66
CA LEU A 13 7.28 -7.56 -16.24
C LEU A 13 6.10 -7.56 -15.27
N PHE A 14 6.28 -7.63 -13.94
CA PHE A 14 5.20 -7.35 -12.99
C PHE A 14 5.73 -6.77 -11.67
N GLU A 15 5.52 -5.47 -11.43
CA GLU A 15 5.70 -4.83 -10.10
C GLU A 15 4.52 -5.16 -9.16
N TYR A 16 4.02 -6.39 -9.23
CA TYR A 16 2.87 -6.84 -8.45
C TYR A 16 3.32 -7.80 -7.35
N ILE A 17 2.89 -7.49 -6.14
CA ILE A 17 3.19 -8.22 -4.90
C ILE A 17 1.88 -8.85 -4.42
N ALA A 18 1.83 -10.16 -4.22
CA ALA A 18 0.62 -10.78 -3.67
C ALA A 18 0.39 -10.29 -2.24
N LEU A 19 -0.87 -10.07 -1.82
CA LEU A 19 -1.14 -9.57 -0.46
C LEU A 19 -0.59 -10.47 0.65
N THR A 20 -0.41 -11.76 0.37
CA THR A 20 0.19 -12.73 1.28
C THR A 20 1.70 -12.56 1.46
N GLU A 21 2.37 -11.91 0.51
CA GLU A 21 3.81 -11.68 0.48
C GLU A 21 4.20 -10.31 1.04
N VAL A 22 3.23 -9.41 1.24
CA VAL A 22 3.45 -8.08 1.81
C VAL A 22 4.00 -8.09 3.25
N PRO A 23 3.52 -8.94 4.19
CA PRO A 23 3.94 -8.87 5.59
C PRO A 23 5.45 -8.84 5.87
N PRO A 24 6.30 -9.70 5.26
CA PRO A 24 7.74 -9.65 5.47
C PRO A 24 8.42 -8.42 4.87
N LEU A 25 7.77 -7.70 3.94
CA LEU A 25 8.32 -6.51 3.28
C LEU A 25 8.11 -5.23 4.12
N LEU A 26 7.27 -5.29 5.14
CA LEU A 26 6.95 -4.15 5.99
C LEU A 26 7.84 -4.11 7.24
N PRO A 27 7.97 -2.94 7.88
CA PRO A 27 8.59 -2.85 9.21
C PRO A 27 7.95 -3.84 10.18
N GLN A 28 8.79 -4.52 10.96
CA GLN A 28 8.37 -5.60 11.85
C GLN A 28 8.25 -5.09 13.29
N PRO A 29 7.06 -4.67 13.75
CA PRO A 29 6.89 -4.25 15.13
C PRO A 29 7.25 -5.41 16.06
N HIS A 30 8.10 -5.13 17.05
CA HIS A 30 8.60 -6.14 18.00
C HIS A 30 9.31 -7.33 17.31
N GLY A 31 9.92 -7.12 16.15
CA GLY A 31 10.65 -8.14 15.41
C GLY A 31 9.77 -9.24 14.82
N ARG A 32 8.44 -9.00 14.69
CA ARG A 32 7.51 -9.93 14.05
C ARG A 32 6.82 -9.27 12.86
N PRO A 33 6.67 -9.98 11.72
CA PRO A 33 5.85 -9.49 10.62
C PRO A 33 4.41 -9.26 11.06
N ILE A 34 3.75 -8.27 10.45
CA ILE A 34 2.31 -8.09 10.67
C ILE A 34 1.54 -9.33 10.17
N HIS A 35 0.40 -9.64 10.78
CA HIS A 35 -0.37 -10.79 10.31
C HIS A 35 -0.96 -10.54 8.91
N LYS A 36 -0.92 -11.53 8.01
CA LYS A 36 -1.47 -11.43 6.64
C LYS A 36 -2.92 -10.95 6.59
N ALA A 37 -3.74 -11.31 7.59
CA ALA A 37 -5.13 -10.86 7.68
C ALA A 37 -5.24 -9.33 7.82
N THR A 38 -4.24 -8.66 8.39
CA THR A 38 -4.20 -7.19 8.47
C THR A 38 -4.05 -6.57 7.08
N VAL A 39 -3.15 -7.10 6.24
CA VAL A 39 -3.00 -6.64 4.85
C VAL A 39 -4.28 -6.90 4.04
N ILE A 40 -4.89 -8.07 4.20
CA ILE A 40 -6.18 -8.39 3.55
C ILE A 40 -7.25 -7.39 3.98
N ARG A 41 -7.33 -7.08 5.28
CA ARG A 41 -8.26 -6.10 5.84
C ARG A 41 -8.04 -4.70 5.27
N TRP A 42 -6.80 -4.26 5.08
CA TRP A 42 -6.51 -2.98 4.42
C TRP A 42 -7.09 -2.90 3.00
N ALA A 43 -7.08 -4.00 2.25
CA ALA A 43 -7.66 -4.03 0.90
C ALA A 43 -9.21 -4.15 0.91
N THR A 44 -9.79 -4.83 1.89
CA THR A 44 -11.24 -5.11 1.93
C THR A 44 -12.04 -4.07 2.68
N THR A 45 -11.65 -3.72 3.91
CA THR A 45 -12.37 -2.75 4.76
C THR A 45 -11.61 -1.44 4.91
N GLY A 46 -10.29 -1.45 4.74
CA GLY A 46 -9.43 -0.29 4.95
C GLY A 46 -8.92 -0.14 6.38
N CYS A 47 -8.18 0.95 6.60
CA CYS A 47 -7.64 1.42 7.86
C CYS A 47 -7.90 2.92 7.94
N SER A 48 -8.54 3.39 9.00
CA SER A 48 -8.84 4.83 9.20
C SER A 48 -9.52 5.51 8.01
N GLY A 49 -10.46 4.79 7.36
CA GLY A 49 -11.19 5.27 6.18
C GLY A 49 -10.43 5.13 4.85
N VAL A 50 -9.16 4.75 4.87
CA VAL A 50 -8.30 4.59 3.69
C VAL A 50 -8.23 3.12 3.29
N ARG A 51 -8.32 2.81 1.99
CA ARG A 51 -8.25 1.42 1.48
C ARG A 51 -7.01 1.22 0.62
N LEU A 52 -6.33 0.09 0.83
CA LEU A 52 -5.18 -0.28 0.02
C LEU A 52 -5.62 -0.59 -1.41
N ARG A 53 -4.98 0.07 -2.38
CA ARG A 53 -5.19 -0.19 -3.82
C ARG A 53 -4.71 -1.60 -4.15
N THR A 54 -5.52 -2.32 -4.91
CA THR A 54 -5.21 -3.69 -5.32
C THR A 54 -5.74 -4.00 -6.71
N VAL A 55 -5.14 -4.99 -7.36
CA VAL A 55 -5.61 -5.58 -8.61
C VAL A 55 -5.76 -7.09 -8.43
N CYS A 56 -6.75 -7.70 -9.10
CA CYS A 56 -6.89 -9.15 -9.13
C CYS A 56 -6.28 -9.71 -10.42
N LEU A 57 -5.25 -10.54 -10.30
CA LEU A 57 -4.58 -11.22 -11.41
C LEU A 57 -4.72 -12.73 -11.18
N GLY A 58 -5.49 -13.41 -12.03
CA GLY A 58 -5.61 -14.88 -11.95
C GLY A 58 -6.09 -15.40 -10.58
N ARG A 59 -7.08 -14.73 -9.96
CA ARG A 59 -7.60 -15.00 -8.59
C ARG A 59 -6.66 -14.62 -7.44
N ILE A 60 -5.46 -14.13 -7.73
CA ILE A 60 -4.55 -13.59 -6.73
C ILE A 60 -4.78 -12.10 -6.62
N ARG A 61 -4.98 -11.61 -5.40
CA ARG A 61 -5.04 -10.17 -5.14
C ARG A 61 -3.64 -9.65 -4.90
N CYS A 62 -3.24 -8.66 -5.69
CA CYS A 62 -1.92 -8.07 -5.67
C CYS A 62 -1.98 -6.57 -5.39
N THR A 63 -0.88 -6.05 -4.87
CA THR A 63 -0.59 -4.62 -4.73
C THR A 63 0.73 -4.30 -5.43
N THR A 64 1.15 -3.04 -5.44
CA THR A 64 2.51 -2.63 -5.81
C THR A 64 3.21 -1.98 -4.61
N GLN A 65 4.52 -1.75 -4.71
CA GLN A 65 5.25 -0.99 -3.70
C GLN A 65 4.74 0.45 -3.62
N ALA A 66 4.55 1.11 -4.77
CA ALA A 66 4.02 2.48 -4.83
C ALA A 66 2.66 2.61 -4.10
N TRP A 67 1.74 1.66 -4.31
CA TRP A 67 0.44 1.68 -3.63
C TRP A 67 0.53 1.45 -2.12
N LEU A 68 1.53 0.69 -1.64
CA LEU A 68 1.76 0.52 -0.21
C LEU A 68 2.29 1.81 0.42
N THR A 69 3.19 2.52 -0.27
CA THR A 69 3.67 3.84 0.15
C THR A 69 2.53 4.85 0.22
N GLU A 70 1.77 5.01 -0.87
CA GLU A 70 0.60 5.90 -0.93
C GLU A 70 -0.42 5.59 0.17
N PHE A 71 -0.66 4.30 0.45
CA PHE A 71 -1.57 3.87 1.51
C PHE A 71 -1.08 4.30 2.89
N GLY A 72 0.22 4.15 3.17
CA GLY A 72 0.81 4.57 4.44
C GLY A 72 0.66 6.07 4.68
N GLU A 73 1.00 6.88 3.67
CA GLU A 73 0.88 8.35 3.71
C GLU A 73 -0.57 8.79 3.94
N GLN A 74 -1.53 8.17 3.25
CA GLN A 74 -2.94 8.47 3.41
C GLN A 74 -3.48 8.09 4.79
N VAL A 75 -3.06 6.94 5.35
CA VAL A 75 -3.45 6.52 6.70
C VAL A 75 -2.90 7.50 7.75
N GLU A 76 -1.64 7.93 7.60
CA GLU A 76 -1.03 8.93 8.48
C GLU A 76 -1.79 10.27 8.42
N ALA A 77 -2.05 10.77 7.20
CA ALA A 77 -2.83 11.99 7.01
C ALA A 77 -4.22 11.89 7.66
N ALA A 78 -4.92 10.76 7.51
CA ALA A 78 -6.22 10.53 8.13
C ALA A 78 -6.15 10.51 9.67
N HIS A 79 -5.10 9.95 10.25
CA HIS A 79 -4.87 9.99 11.70
C HIS A 79 -4.64 11.42 12.21
N LEU A 80 -3.78 12.18 11.52
CA LEU A 80 -3.49 13.56 11.89
C LEU A 80 -4.74 14.44 11.81
N GLN A 81 -5.53 14.29 10.75
CA GLN A 81 -6.79 15.01 10.58
C GLN A 81 -7.75 14.75 11.74
N ARG A 82 -7.93 13.48 12.13
CA ARG A 82 -8.78 13.10 13.27
C ARG A 82 -8.31 13.75 14.58
N GLN A 83 -7.00 13.74 14.84
CA GLN A 83 -6.44 14.36 16.06
C GLN A 83 -6.67 15.87 16.11
N LEU A 84 -6.56 16.56 14.97
CA LEU A 84 -6.83 18.00 14.89
C LEU A 84 -8.31 18.32 15.18
N GLU A 85 -9.23 17.53 14.62
CA GLU A 85 -10.67 17.69 14.85
C GLU A 85 -11.05 17.45 16.31
N GLU A 86 -10.43 16.47 16.98
CA GLU A 86 -10.65 16.18 18.40
C GLU A 86 -10.15 17.30 19.31
N ARG A 87 -8.99 17.90 19.00
CA ARG A 87 -8.45 19.04 19.75
C ARG A 87 -9.31 20.31 19.62
N GLY A 88 -9.93 20.53 18.47
CA GLY A 88 -10.80 21.69 18.23
C GLY A 88 -12.18 21.62 18.91
N ARG A 89 -12.63 20.43 19.34
CA ARG A 89 -13.94 20.22 19.99
C ARG A 89 -13.95 20.44 21.51
N GLY A 90 -12.77 20.61 22.11
CA GLY A 90 -12.59 20.71 23.57
C GLY A 90 -12.33 22.12 24.11
N GLY A 91 -12.49 23.18 23.29
CA GLY A 91 -12.37 24.59 23.69
C GLY A 91 -13.67 25.33 23.46
#